data_AF-A0A3D2SVC4-F1
#
_entry.id   AF-A0A3D2SVC4-F1
#
_cell.length_a   1.000
_cell.length_b   1.000
_cell.length_c   1.000
_cell.angle_alpha   90.00
_cell.angle_beta   90.00
_cell.angle_gamma   90.00
#
_symmetry.space_group_name_H-M   'P 1'
#
loop_
_entity.id
_entity.type
_entity.pdbx_description
1 polymer ?
#
loop_
_entity_poly.entity_id
_entity_poly.type
_entity_poly.pdbx_seq_one_letter_code
_entity_poly.pdbx_strand_id
1 'polypeptide(L)' 'TVHLREDRRHIRDADVYAIKEQIDTPLNLEMAVTEEMLKIACEVKPHACCIVPEKREEITTEGG' A
#
# COMPACT_ATOMS: atom_id res chain seq x y z
N THR A 1 -2.33 4.64 8.78
CA THR A 1 -2.56 3.75 7.63
C THR A 1 -2.64 4.59 6.37
N VAL A 2 -2.03 4.13 5.29
CA VAL A 2 -2.15 4.74 3.94
C VAL A 2 -2.41 3.65 2.92
N HIS A 3 -3.22 3.93 1.90
CA HIS A 3 -3.51 3.00 0.81
C HIS A 3 -2.87 3.50 -0.48
N LEU A 4 -1.80 2.84 -0.93
CA LEU A 4 -1.21 3.09 -2.24
C LEU A 4 -1.90 2.22 -3.28
N ARG A 5 -2.82 2.84 -4.03
CA ARG A 5 -3.60 2.19 -5.08
C ARG A 5 -2.83 2.07 -6.38
N GLU A 6 -3.09 1.06 -7.19
CA GLU A 6 -2.49 0.91 -8.53
C GLU A 6 -2.77 2.13 -9.42
N ASP A 7 -3.99 2.66 -9.37
CA ASP A 7 -4.43 3.85 -10.13
C ASP A 7 -3.96 5.19 -9.57
N ARG A 8 -3.25 5.21 -8.43
CA ARG A 8 -2.77 6.42 -7.74
C ARG A 8 -3.86 7.47 -7.50
N ARG A 9 -5.08 7.03 -7.21
CA ARG A 9 -6.25 7.92 -7.06
C ARG A 9 -6.08 9.02 -6.00
N HIS A 10 -5.38 8.73 -4.90
CA HIS A 10 -5.24 9.67 -3.77
C HIS A 10 -3.79 9.79 -3.30
N ILE A 11 -3.15 8.67 -2.94
CA ILE A 11 -1.75 8.61 -2.52
C ILE A 11 -0.89 8.26 -3.73
N ARG A 12 0.25 8.94 -3.86
CA ARG A 12 1.30 8.66 -4.85
C ARG A 12 2.53 8.08 -4.17
N ASP A 13 3.41 7.50 -4.97
CA ASP A 13 4.63 6.83 -4.48
C ASP A 13 5.44 7.76 -3.58
N ALA A 14 5.73 8.97 -4.07
CA ALA A 14 6.50 9.98 -3.33
C ALA A 14 5.91 10.31 -1.95
N ASP A 15 4.58 10.29 -1.83
CA ASP A 15 3.91 10.56 -0.56
C ASP A 15 4.21 9.43 0.44
N VAL A 16 4.26 8.17 0.00
CA VAL A 16 4.57 7.03 0.87
C VAL A 16 5.98 7.13 1.46
N TYR A 17 6.97 7.48 0.64
CA TYR A 17 8.34 7.69 1.11
C TYR A 17 8.41 8.89 2.08
N ALA A 18 7.81 10.02 1.71
CA ALA A 18 7.79 11.20 2.56
C ALA A 18 7.10 10.96 3.90
N ILE A 19 5.96 10.27 3.91
CA ILE A 19 5.23 9.90 5.13
C ILE A 19 6.12 9.03 6.01
N LYS A 20 6.79 8.01 5.44
CA LYS A 20 7.68 7.13 6.20
C LYS A 20 8.82 7.88 6.89
N GLU A 21 9.35 8.92 6.27
CA GLU A 21 10.42 9.76 6.84
C GLU A 21 9.93 10.75 7.89
N GLN A 22 8.67 11.17 7.83
CA GLN A 22 8.13 12.26 8.66
C GLN A 22 7.36 11.79 9.90
N ILE A 23 6.86 10.56 9.92
CA ILE A 23 6.05 10.08 11.04
C ILE A 23 6.89 9.34 12.09
N ASP A 24 6.63 9.64 13.36
CA ASP A 24 7.20 8.90 14.50
C ASP A 24 6.33 7.71 14.93
N THR A 25 5.26 7.43 14.19
CA THR A 25 4.30 6.35 14.50
C THR A 25 4.40 5.20 13.49
N PRO A 26 3.99 3.97 13.87
CA PRO A 26 4.03 2.83 12.95
C PRO A 26 3.21 3.06 11.66
N LEU A 27 3.87 2.94 10.51
CA LEU A 27 3.21 2.98 9.21
C LEU A 27 2.56 1.62 8.90
N ASN A 28 1.25 1.62 8.67
CA ASN A 28 0.53 0.53 7.99
C ASN A 28 0.29 0.91 6.53
N LEU A 29 0.80 0.11 5.59
CA LEU A 29 0.66 0.30 4.15
C LEU A 29 -0.35 -0.70 3.57
N GLU A 30 -1.49 -0.20 3.11
CA GLU A 30 -2.45 -0.95 2.32
C GLU A 30 -2.06 -0.92 0.83
N MET A 31 -2.11 -2.06 0.15
CA MET A 31 -1.73 -2.22 -1.25
C MET A 31 -2.31 -3.51 -1.87
N ALA A 32 -2.48 -3.52 -3.19
CA ALA A 32 -2.71 -4.74 -3.97
C ALA A 32 -1.46 -5.65 -4.04
N VAL A 33 -1.65 -6.92 -4.41
CA VAL A 33 -0.54 -7.88 -4.61
C VAL A 33 0.04 -7.74 -6.01
N THR A 34 0.80 -6.67 -6.25
CA THR A 34 1.56 -6.50 -7.50
C THR A 34 3.04 -6.39 -7.23
N GLU A 35 3.87 -6.81 -8.20
CA GLU A 35 5.34 -6.70 -8.11
C GLU A 35 5.80 -5.25 -7.88
N GLU A 36 5.10 -4.29 -8.47
CA GLU A 36 5.34 -2.86 -8.27
C GLU A 36 5.14 -2.47 -6.80
N MET A 37 4.00 -2.85 -6.22
CA MET A 37 3.68 -2.52 -4.83
C MET A 37 4.59 -3.26 -3.84
N LEU A 38 4.93 -4.52 -4.12
CA LEU A 38 5.88 -5.29 -3.31
C LEU A 38 7.26 -4.65 -3.28
N LYS A 39 7.73 -4.14 -4.42
CA LYS A 39 8.99 -3.40 -4.49
C LYS A 39 8.95 -2.14 -3.63
N ILE A 40 7.89 -1.35 -3.74
CA ILE A 40 7.71 -0.14 -2.92
C ILE A 40 7.68 -0.50 -1.43
N ALA A 41 6.92 -1.53 -1.03
CA ALA A 41 6.87 -1.97 0.36
C ALA A 41 8.23 -2.44 0.90
N CYS A 42 9.03 -3.14 0.09
CA CYS A 42 10.38 -3.58 0.46
C CYS A 42 11.35 -2.41 0.65
N GLU A 43 11.19 -1.34 -0.13
CA GLU A 43 11.98 -0.12 -0.01
C GLU A 43 11.54 0.72 1.20
N VAL A 44 10.24 0.97 1.33
CA VAL A 44 9.62 1.80 2.39
C VAL A 44 9.76 1.15 3.77
N LYS A 45 9.74 -0.19 3.85
CA LYS A 45 9.76 -0.97 5.10
C LYS A 45 8.75 -0.43 6.13
N PRO A 46 7.45 -0.46 5.80
CA PRO A 46 6.41 -0.08 6.74
C PRO A 46 6.42 -1.05 7.94
N HIS A 47 5.80 -0.66 9.04
CA HIS A 47 5.67 -1.55 10.20
C HIS A 47 4.76 -2.74 9.88
N ALA A 48 3.72 -2.52 9.08
CA ALA A 48 2.81 -3.54 8.61
C ALA A 48 2.41 -3.27 7.15
N CYS A 49 2.09 -4.35 6.43
CA CYS A 49 1.42 -4.30 5.14
C CYS A 49 0.07 -5.01 5.24
N CYS A 50 -0.99 -4.39 4.74
CA CYS A 50 -2.29 -5.00 4.59
C CYS A 50 -2.58 -5.20 3.10
N ILE A 51 -2.79 -6.45 2.71
CA ILE A 51 -3.08 -6.81 1.33
C ILE A 51 -4.58 -6.68 1.09
N VAL A 52 -4.97 -5.81 0.16
CA VAL A 52 -6.38 -5.54 -0.15
C VAL A 52 -6.65 -5.79 -1.64
N PRO A 53 -7.81 -6.35 -2.02
CA PRO A 53 -8.17 -6.51 -3.41
C PRO A 53 -8.49 -5.15 -4.05
N GLU A 54 -7.89 -4.86 -5.19
CA GLU A 54 -8.12 -3.69 -6.03
C GLU A 54 -8.70 -4.04 -7.41
N LYS A 55 -8.48 -5.26 -7.89
CA LYS A 55 -8.97 -5.76 -9.19
C LYS A 55 -10.18 -6.68 -9.02
N ARG A 56 -11.07 -6.69 -10.01
CA ARG A 56 -12.30 -7.50 -9.98
C ARG A 56 -11.98 -9.01 -10.00
N GLU A 57 -10.84 -9.36 -10.59
CA GLU A 57 -10.30 -10.71 -10.68
C GLU A 57 -9.73 -11.23 -9.35
N GLU A 58 -9.49 -10.36 -8.36
CA GLU A 58 -9.09 -10.74 -7.01
C GLU A 58 -10.32 -11.21 -6.25
N ILE A 59 -10.72 -12.45 -6.53
CA ILE A 59 -11.93 -13.07 -5.97
C ILE A 59 -11.76 -13.26 -4.46
N THR A 60 -12.58 -12.55 -3.71
CA THR A 60 -12.86 -12.83 -2.30
C THR A 60 -14.33 -13.22 -2.17
N THR A 61 -14.71 -13.90 -1.09
CA THR A 61 -16.08 -14.41 -0.94
C THR A 61 -17.13 -13.29 -0.77
N GLU A 62 -16.75 -12.10 -0.26
CA GLU A 62 -17.68 -10.97 -0.02
C GLU A 62 -17.11 -9.58 -0.35
N GLY A 63 -15.88 -9.48 -0.88
CA GLY A 63 -15.21 -8.20 -1.14
C GLY A 63 -14.34 -7.74 0.04
N GLY A 64 -13.14 -8.32 0.17
CA GLY A 64 -12.06 -7.85 1.05
C GLY A 64 -12.28 -8.02 2.54
#